data_AF-A0A5M6CC91-F1
#
_entry.id   AF-A0A5M6CC91-F1
#
_cell.length_a   1.000
_cell.length_b   1.000
_cell.length_c   1.000
_cell.angle_alpha   90.00
_cell.angle_beta   90.00
_cell.angle_gamma   90.00
#
_symmetry.space_group_name_H-M   'P 1'
#
loop_
_entity.id
_entity.type
_entity.pdbx_description
1 polymer ?
#
loop_
_entity_poly.entity_id
_entity_poly.type
_entity_poly.pdbx_seq_one_letter_code
_entity_poly.pdbx_strand_id
1 'polypeptide(L)' 'MNYVIVYETVPVTIEYELSESGKIFRDVLDIMLKWGLEHRKRVINTE' A
#
# COMPACT_ATOMS: atom_id res chain seq x y z
N MET A 1 -0.31 -19.01 -8.24
CA MET A 1 1.00 -18.57 -8.76
C MET A 1 0.74 -17.23 -9.44
N ASN A 2 1.20 -16.12 -8.84
CA ASN A 2 1.00 -14.78 -9.41
C ASN A 2 2.19 -14.49 -10.33
N TYR A 3 1.92 -14.22 -11.60
CA TYR A 3 2.95 -13.97 -12.60
C TYR A 3 3.18 -12.47 -12.78
N VAL A 4 4.43 -12.09 -13.00
CA VAL A 4 4.81 -10.73 -13.40
C VAL A 4 4.51 -10.57 -14.89
N ILE A 5 3.88 -9.47 -15.29
CA ILE A 5 3.59 -9.16 -16.69
C ILE A 5 4.79 -8.42 -17.28
N VAL A 6 5.27 -8.91 -18.43
CA VAL A 6 6.40 -8.35 -19.17
C VAL A 6 5.92 -7.99 -20.58
N TYR A 7 6.17 -6.75 -21.01
CA TYR A 7 5.80 -6.27 -22.34
C TYR A 7 7.01 -6.26 -23.27
N GLU A 8 6.80 -6.65 -24.53
CA GLU A 8 7.82 -6.58 -25.59
C GLU A 8 7.94 -5.15 -26.17
N THR A 9 8.28 -4.19 -25.31
CA THR A 9 8.63 -2.82 -25.69
C THR A 9 10.15 -2.60 -25.62
N VAL A 10 10.68 -1.60 -26.33
CA VAL A 10 12.07 -1.17 -26.17
C VAL A 10 12.06 0.26 -25.63
N PRO A 11 12.49 0.48 -24.37
CA PRO A 11 13.01 -0.50 -23.41
C PRO A 11 11.91 -1.43 -22.83
N VAL A 12 12.31 -2.62 -22.39
CA VAL A 12 11.39 -3.62 -21.79
C VAL A 12 10.68 -3.02 -20.58
N THR A 13 9.36 -3.18 -20.53
CA THR A 13 8.52 -2.71 -19.42
C THR A 13 8.05 -3.88 -18.56
N ILE A 14 8.19 -3.73 -17.24
CA ILE A 14 7.78 -4.72 -16.24
C ILE A 14 6.73 -4.10 -15.34
N GLU A 15 5.62 -4.81 -15.14
CA GLU A 15 4.54 -4.39 -14.24
C GLU A 15 4.50 -5.24 -12.97
N TYR A 16 4.37 -4.56 -11.83
CA TYR A 16 4.21 -5.17 -10.53
C TYR A 16 2.82 -4.82 -9.99
N GLU A 17 2.15 -5.81 -9.43
CA GLU A 17 0.90 -5.60 -8.71
C GLU A 17 0.96 -6.19 -7.30
N LEU A 18 0.09 -5.70 -6.43
CA LEU A 18 -0.14 -6.33 -5.14
C LEU A 18 -0.73 -7.72 -5.35
N SER A 19 -0.19 -8.72 -4.65
CA SER A 19 -0.82 -10.03 -4.55
C SER A 19 -2.20 -9.92 -3.90
N GLU A 20 -3.03 -10.95 -4.06
CA GLU A 20 -4.34 -11.01 -3.39
C GLU A 20 -4.20 -10.85 -1.87
N SER A 21 -3.20 -11.50 -1.26
CA SER A 21 -2.87 -11.30 0.16
C SER A 21 -2.46 -9.86 0.49
N GLY A 22 -1.73 -9.19 -0.40
CA GLY A 22 -1.35 -7.78 -0.26
C GLY A 22 -2.56 -6.84 -0.38
N LYS A 23 -3.54 -7.19 -1.22
CA LYS A 23 -4.81 -6.45 -1.33
C LYS A 23 -5.64 -6.59 -0.05
N ILE A 24 -5.74 -7.80 0.52
CA ILE A 24 -6.43 -8.06 1.80
C ILE A 24 -5.77 -7.31 2.97
N PHE A 25 -4.44 -7.17 2.95
CA PHE A 25 -3.71 -6.45 4.02
C PHE A 25 -4.05 -4.95 4.09
N ARG A 26 -4.69 -4.39 3.06
CA ARG A 26 -5.13 -2.99 3.02
C ARG A 26 -5.99 -2.60 4.22
N ASP A 27 -6.85 -3.49 4.69
CA ASP A 27 -7.74 -3.20 5.83
C ASP A 27 -6.95 -2.91 7.10
N VAL A 28 -5.84 -3.62 7.32
CA VAL A 28 -4.94 -3.40 8.46
C VAL A 28 -4.23 -2.05 8.32
N LEU A 29 -3.76 -1.72 7.12
CA LEU A 29 -3.12 -0.44 6.83
C LEU A 29 -4.07 0.75 7.06
N ASP A 30 -5.33 0.62 6.67
CA ASP A 30 -6.35 1.67 6.85
C ASP A 30 -6.64 1.91 8.35
N ILE A 31 -6.68 0.85 9.15
CA ILE A 31 -6.82 0.96 10.62
C ILE A 31 -5.61 1.67 11.23
N MET A 32 -4.39 1.28 10.82
CA MET A 32 -3.16 1.90 11.30
C MET A 32 -3.08 3.38 10.92
N LEU A 33 -3.48 3.73 9.69
CA LEU A 33 -3.54 5.11 9.21
C LEU A 33 -4.52 5.93 10.03
N LYS A 34 -5.75 5.44 10.23
CA LYS A 34 -6.76 6.11 11.04
C LYS A 34 -6.26 6.35 12.46
N TRP A 35 -5.70 5.32 13.09
CA TRP A 35 -5.12 5.47 14.43
C TRP A 35 -3.99 6.50 14.45
N GLY A 36 -3.08 6.47 13.47
CA GLY A 36 -1.94 7.38 13.39
C GLY A 36 -2.36 8.84 13.25
N LEU A 37 -3.38 9.13 12.44
CA LEU A 37 -3.93 10.48 12.30
C LEU A 37 -4.57 10.97 13.60
N GLU A 38 -5.35 10.13 14.27
CA GLU A 38 -5.99 10.47 15.54
C GLU A 38 -4.97 10.61 16.68
N HIS A 39 -3.97 9.75 16.71
CA HIS A 39 -2.86 9.84 17.65
C HIS A 39 -2.05 11.11 17.42
N ARG A 40 -1.75 11.45 16.16
CA ARG A 40 -1.06 12.68 15.79
C ARG A 40 -1.80 13.91 16.29
N LYS A 41 -3.12 13.99 16.09
CA LYS A 41 -3.94 15.10 16.62
C LYS A 41 -3.79 15.23 18.13
N ARG A 42 -3.87 14.12 18.87
CA ARG A 42 -3.79 14.13 20.34
C ARG A 42 -2.40 14.48 20.90
N VAL A 43 -1.33 14.08 20.20
CA VAL A 43 0.04 14.21 20.70
C VAL A 43 0.74 15.48 20.19
N ILE A 44 0.40 15.94 18.98
CA ILE A 44 1.03 17.11 18.37
C ILE A 44 0.21 18.39 18.60
N ASN A 45 -1.12 18.32 18.69
CA ASN A 45 -1.90 19.47 19.16
C ASN A 45 -1.82 19.56 20.68
N THR A 46 -0.65 19.95 21.18
CA THR A 46 -0.51 20.60 22.48
C THR A 46 -0.85 22.08 22.26
N GLU A 47 -2.09 22.47 22.56
CA GLU A 47 -2.42 23.85 22.96
C GLU A 47 -2.42 23.94 24.47
#